data_AF-A0A819D4Y9-F1
#
_entry.id   AF-A0A819D4Y9-F1
#
_cell.length_a   1.000
_cell.length_b   1.000
_cell.length_c   1.000
_cell.angle_alpha   90.00
_cell.angle_beta   90.00
_cell.angle_gamma   90.00
#
_symmetry.space_group_name_H-M   'P 1'
#
loop_
_entity.id
_entity.type
_entity.pdbx_description
1 polymer ?
#
loop_
_entity_poly.entity_id
_entity_poly.type
_entity_poly.pdbx_seq_one_letter_code
_entity_poly.pdbx_strand_id
1 'polypeptide(L)'
;MGWVGQLEFNASALARTLYILFGYSFHFGLTYACDTLLSQAFGKNKREMGIIIQRALLIGVNAILIEWIFLFNIQYLTKFLDKNDQVVKLTNEYLSFSIIVAPFEAISIIIQKFTINHGITWPILIINIIGNIVSIIVHYILLFVFHFGVRSPPIAFSCAYLVMILLCILYLRLSSVCEETWHPWTIDCFRKWPMYLKLGIPGVIVTFIQSLVYGGAVLLSTIYGQDAVTAQAVVFYIDFFLFLICLAFAVSSNIVIGRYLGSQQYERAEQAKNVVYTTALIIIFITTTFSFSVWYFIPYLFNTPPSAIKQTRYLLAIVIIFCAVDFYHLSQATILKSCQKQYIDAIVSFSAYLIVGVPSGIFFIFILHLEMADLGSGYAKDSSNAFYAGNKIAGASSYLFEVLGDRYAKDAWYAFYASNKIEGSSGYSFEALGDRYAKDSSNAYYAGKKIAGASSYSFEALGDHYAKDSSNVYYAGNKIIGASSHSFEALGDQYAKDSSNAYYAGKKIVGASSYSFEALGNGYAKSSGNTYYMGEKVFNG
;
A
#
# COMPACT_ATOMS: atom_id res chain seq x y z
N MET A 1 10.30 12.34 1.32
CA MET A 1 10.22 11.04 2.04
C MET A 1 11.25 10.04 1.56
N GLY A 2 11.33 9.70 0.26
CA GLY A 2 12.33 8.73 -0.23
C GLY A 2 13.80 9.09 0.08
N TRP A 3 14.15 10.37 0.22
CA TRP A 3 15.50 10.80 0.61
C TRP A 3 15.79 10.69 2.12
N VAL A 4 14.76 10.47 2.95
CA VAL A 4 14.93 10.34 4.42
C VAL A 4 15.24 8.90 4.79
N GLY A 5 14.49 7.95 4.23
CA GLY A 5 14.67 6.54 4.51
C GLY A 5 13.54 5.70 3.91
N GLN A 6 13.82 4.40 3.74
CA GLN A 6 12.83 3.45 3.21
C GLN A 6 11.67 3.25 4.18
N LEU A 7 11.94 3.31 5.49
CA LEU A 7 10.94 3.07 6.53
C LEU A 7 9.90 4.20 6.59
N GLU A 8 10.35 5.45 6.55
CA GLU A 8 9.49 6.65 6.47
C GLU A 8 8.72 6.70 5.16
N PHE A 9 9.34 6.27 4.05
CA PHE A 9 8.68 6.18 2.75
C PHE A 9 7.53 5.18 2.77
N ASN A 10 7.77 3.95 3.25
CA ASN A 10 6.75 2.91 3.35
C ASN A 10 5.60 3.33 4.27
N ALA A 11 5.92 3.89 5.45
CA ALA A 11 4.91 4.40 6.38
C ALA A 11 4.06 5.52 5.76
N SER A 12 4.69 6.46 5.04
CA SER A 12 3.97 7.55 4.36
C SER A 12 3.06 7.04 3.24
N ALA A 13 3.49 6.03 2.49
CA ALA A 13 2.69 5.42 1.43
C ALA A 13 1.46 4.72 2.00
N LEU A 14 1.63 3.90 3.04
CA LEU A 14 0.51 3.24 3.74
C LEU A 14 -0.45 4.27 4.33
N ALA A 15 0.07 5.28 5.01
CA ALA A 15 -0.75 6.36 5.59
C ALA A 15 -1.54 7.12 4.52
N ARG A 16 -0.91 7.44 3.38
CA ARG A 16 -1.58 8.12 2.27
C ARG A 16 -2.71 7.27 1.69
N THR A 17 -2.49 5.97 1.50
CA THR A 17 -3.52 5.03 1.02
C THR A 17 -4.72 4.98 1.97
N LEU A 18 -4.46 4.86 3.28
CA LEU A 18 -5.52 4.84 4.30
C LEU A 18 -6.30 6.16 4.37
N TYR A 19 -5.61 7.30 4.27
CA TYR A 19 -6.26 8.61 4.20
C TYR A 19 -7.13 8.75 2.95
N ILE A 20 -6.68 8.28 1.79
CA ILE A 20 -7.48 8.31 0.56
C ILE A 20 -8.75 7.47 0.70
N LEU A 21 -8.62 6.27 1.27
CA LEU A 21 -9.72 5.34 1.43
C LEU A 21 -10.77 5.81 2.43
N PHE A 22 -10.36 6.19 3.65
CA PHE A 22 -11.28 6.48 4.75
C PHE A 22 -11.56 7.97 4.97
N GLY A 23 -10.74 8.86 4.42
CA GLY A 23 -10.91 10.30 4.52
C GLY A 23 -11.36 10.94 3.21
N TYR A 24 -10.44 11.07 2.27
CA TYR A 24 -10.65 11.76 0.98
C TYR A 24 -11.91 11.28 0.25
N SER A 25 -12.09 9.96 0.10
CA SER A 25 -13.24 9.39 -0.61
C SER A 25 -14.58 9.87 -0.05
N PHE A 26 -14.68 10.08 1.26
CA PHE A 26 -15.92 10.47 1.92
C PHE A 26 -16.30 11.92 1.61
N HIS A 27 -15.41 12.88 1.88
CA HIS A 27 -15.72 14.28 1.62
C HIS A 27 -15.71 14.59 0.12
N PHE A 28 -14.78 14.01 -0.66
CA PHE A 28 -14.72 14.20 -2.11
C PHE A 28 -15.96 13.63 -2.80
N GLY A 29 -16.40 12.43 -2.42
CA GLY A 29 -17.61 11.80 -2.95
C GLY A 29 -18.86 12.66 -2.73
N LEU A 30 -19.01 13.27 -1.56
CA LEU A 30 -20.13 14.20 -1.28
C LEU A 30 -20.11 15.46 -2.16
N THR A 31 -18.96 15.84 -2.71
CA THR A 31 -18.88 16.96 -3.66
C THR A 31 -19.42 16.62 -5.05
N TYR A 32 -19.76 15.35 -5.35
CA TYR A 32 -20.40 14.99 -6.61
C TYR A 32 -21.77 15.63 -6.77
N ALA A 33 -22.48 15.85 -5.65
CA ALA A 33 -23.73 16.60 -5.65
C ALA A 33 -23.50 18.07 -6.06
N CYS A 34 -22.37 18.69 -5.70
CA CYS A 34 -22.05 20.06 -6.11
C CYS A 34 -21.95 20.18 -7.63
N ASP A 35 -21.29 19.24 -8.29
CA ASP A 35 -21.11 19.29 -9.75
C ASP A 35 -22.47 19.37 -10.48
N THR A 36 -23.45 18.57 -10.06
CA THR A 36 -24.79 18.55 -10.68
C THR A 36 -25.64 19.74 -10.25
N LEU A 37 -25.68 20.03 -8.95
CA LEU A 37 -26.57 21.06 -8.41
C LEU A 37 -26.12 22.47 -8.82
N LEU A 38 -24.81 22.75 -8.80
CA LEU A 38 -24.29 24.07 -9.18
C LEU A 38 -24.48 24.35 -10.66
N SER A 39 -24.21 23.36 -11.53
CA SER A 39 -24.34 23.53 -12.98
C SER A 39 -25.80 23.75 -13.41
N GLN A 40 -26.74 23.00 -12.83
CA GLN A 40 -28.17 23.21 -13.06
C GLN A 40 -28.68 24.52 -12.46
N ALA A 41 -28.25 24.89 -11.25
CA ALA A 41 -28.62 26.16 -10.64
C ALA A 41 -28.13 27.33 -11.50
N PHE A 42 -26.92 27.27 -12.06
CA PHE A 42 -26.41 28.29 -12.97
C PHE A 42 -27.32 28.47 -14.21
N GLY A 43 -27.87 27.38 -14.76
CA GLY A 43 -28.80 27.42 -15.90
C GLY A 43 -30.23 27.87 -15.55
N LYS A 44 -30.69 27.62 -14.32
CA LYS A 44 -32.06 27.90 -13.87
C LYS A 44 -32.20 29.23 -13.14
N ASN A 45 -31.49 29.37 -12.01
CA ASN A 45 -31.51 30.53 -11.14
C ASN A 45 -30.15 30.62 -10.43
N LYS A 46 -29.30 31.51 -10.95
CA LYS A 46 -27.94 31.77 -10.49
C LYS A 46 -27.84 32.01 -8.97
N ARG A 47 -28.86 32.61 -8.34
CA ARG A 47 -28.88 32.83 -6.88
C ARG A 47 -28.96 31.54 -6.07
N GLU A 48 -29.54 30.46 -6.60
CA GLU A 48 -29.59 29.16 -5.91
C GLU A 48 -28.19 28.57 -5.68
N MET A 49 -27.19 28.98 -6.47
CA MET A 49 -25.81 28.52 -6.31
C MET A 49 -25.25 28.89 -4.93
N GLY A 50 -25.52 30.11 -4.43
CA GLY A 50 -25.12 30.56 -3.10
C GLY A 50 -25.63 29.65 -1.99
N ILE A 51 -26.92 29.27 -2.05
CA ILE A 51 -27.53 28.33 -1.09
C ILE A 51 -26.88 26.94 -1.21
N ILE A 52 -26.62 26.47 -2.43
CA ILE A 52 -26.02 25.15 -2.67
C ILE A 52 -24.61 25.07 -2.09
N ILE A 53 -23.76 26.08 -2.29
CA ILE A 53 -22.40 26.08 -1.73
C ILE A 53 -22.43 26.19 -0.20
N GLN A 54 -23.30 27.03 0.39
CA GLN A 54 -23.46 27.12 1.84
C GLN A 54 -23.86 25.76 2.44
N ARG A 55 -24.82 25.08 1.80
CA ARG A 55 -25.23 23.72 2.17
C ARG A 55 -24.08 22.72 2.02
N ALA A 56 -23.34 22.78 0.91
CA ALA A 56 -22.22 21.88 0.66
C ALA A 56 -21.11 22.05 1.71
N LEU A 57 -20.79 23.28 2.10
CA LEU A 57 -19.82 23.56 3.17
C LEU A 57 -20.28 22.96 4.51
N LEU A 58 -21.55 23.13 4.88
CA LEU A 58 -22.10 22.54 6.11
C LEU A 58 -22.09 21.01 6.10
N ILE A 59 -22.53 20.39 4.99
CA ILE A 59 -22.49 18.94 4.83
C ILE A 59 -21.04 18.44 4.83
N GLY A 60 -20.12 19.17 4.20
CA GLY A 60 -18.69 18.90 4.21
C GLY A 60 -18.10 18.92 5.62
N VAL A 61 -18.44 19.92 6.45
CA VAL A 61 -18.03 19.96 7.88
C VAL A 61 -18.51 18.72 8.63
N ASN A 62 -19.76 18.28 8.42
CA ASN A 62 -20.27 17.07 9.04
C ASN A 62 -19.56 15.80 8.53
N ALA A 63 -19.19 15.77 7.25
CA ALA A 63 -18.42 14.68 6.67
C ALA A 63 -17.02 14.57 7.27
N ILE A 64 -16.37 15.70 7.54
CA ILE A 64 -15.06 15.76 8.21
C ILE A 64 -15.14 15.20 9.63
N LEU A 65 -16.24 15.41 10.36
CA LEU A 65 -16.42 14.82 11.69
C LEU A 65 -16.46 13.28 11.63
N ILE A 66 -17.11 12.72 10.62
CA ILE A 66 -17.13 11.26 10.39
C ILE A 66 -15.72 10.76 10.05
N GLU A 67 -15.03 11.46 9.14
CA GLU A 67 -13.64 11.17 8.77
C GLU A 67 -12.71 11.17 9.99
N TRP A 68 -12.83 12.16 10.88
CA TRP A 68 -12.05 12.22 12.11
C TRP A 68 -12.30 11.04 13.03
N ILE A 69 -13.55 10.61 13.19
CA ILE A 69 -13.88 9.41 13.98
C ILE A 69 -13.13 8.19 13.43
N PHE A 70 -13.07 8.01 12.10
CA PHE A 70 -12.30 6.93 11.49
C PHE A 70 -10.79 7.10 11.71
N LEU A 71 -10.25 8.29 11.45
CA LEU A 71 -8.81 8.56 11.59
C LEU A 71 -8.32 8.40 13.04
N PHE A 72 -9.13 8.75 14.05
CA PHE A 72 -8.78 8.52 15.45
C PHE A 72 -8.75 7.02 15.82
N ASN A 73 -9.57 6.20 15.16
CA ASN A 73 -9.63 4.75 15.41
C ASN A 73 -8.77 3.93 14.44
N ILE A 74 -8.05 4.57 13.52
CA ILE A 74 -7.31 3.89 12.45
C ILE A 74 -6.16 3.02 12.98
N GLN A 75 -5.66 3.31 14.19
CA GLN A 75 -4.57 2.57 14.83
C GLN A 75 -4.84 1.06 14.96
N TYR A 76 -6.11 0.66 15.14
CA TYR A 76 -6.50 -0.74 15.20
C TYR A 76 -6.35 -1.43 13.84
N LEU A 77 -6.68 -0.71 12.76
CA LEU A 77 -6.54 -1.21 11.39
C LEU A 77 -5.08 -1.24 10.96
N THR A 78 -4.27 -0.23 11.28
CA THR A 78 -2.85 -0.21 10.91
C THR A 78 -2.08 -1.39 11.50
N LYS A 79 -2.41 -1.78 12.73
CA LYS A 79 -1.78 -2.93 13.41
C LYS A 79 -2.18 -4.27 12.78
N PHE A 80 -3.35 -4.33 12.15
CA PHE A 80 -3.79 -5.49 11.39
C PHE A 80 -3.10 -5.57 10.02
N LEU A 81 -2.87 -4.42 9.38
CA LEU A 81 -2.32 -4.33 8.02
C LEU A 81 -0.80 -4.51 7.95
N ASP A 82 -0.06 -4.06 8.96
CA ASP A 82 1.39 -4.20 9.02
C ASP A 82 1.84 -4.72 10.39
N LYS A 83 2.73 -5.71 10.39
CA LYS A 83 3.28 -6.33 11.61
C LYS A 83 4.51 -5.58 12.13
N ASN A 84 5.08 -4.65 11.36
CA ASN A 84 6.22 -3.85 11.78
C ASN A 84 5.75 -2.67 12.65
N ASP A 85 6.00 -2.78 13.96
CA ASP A 85 5.60 -1.77 14.96
C ASP A 85 6.14 -0.37 14.65
N GLN A 86 7.33 -0.24 14.03
CA GLN A 86 7.88 1.08 13.67
C GLN A 86 7.11 1.70 12.49
N VAL A 87 6.77 0.91 11.47
CA VAL A 87 5.97 1.39 10.33
C VAL A 87 4.58 1.79 10.81
N VAL A 88 3.95 0.98 11.66
CA VAL A 88 2.64 1.28 12.26
C VAL A 88 2.68 2.59 13.05
N LYS A 89 3.71 2.79 13.88
CA LYS A 89 3.87 4.02 14.67
C LYS A 89 3.95 5.26 13.78
N LEU A 90 4.82 5.24 12.77
CA LEU A 90 4.99 6.37 11.85
C LEU A 90 3.77 6.60 10.96
N THR A 91 3.07 5.53 10.57
CA THR A 91 1.83 5.60 9.80
C THR A 91 0.75 6.32 10.60
N ASN A 92 0.56 5.94 11.86
CA ASN A 92 -0.39 6.59 12.76
C ASN A 92 -0.02 8.04 13.05
N GLU A 93 1.28 8.31 13.19
CA GLU A 93 1.77 9.68 13.35
C GLU A 93 1.44 10.55 12.13
N TYR A 94 1.69 10.07 10.90
CA TYR A 94 1.26 10.77 9.68
C TYR A 94 -0.26 11.03 9.68
N LEU A 95 -1.06 9.99 9.95
CA LEU A 95 -2.53 10.07 9.91
C LEU A 95 -3.09 11.05 10.96
N SER A 96 -2.46 11.14 12.12
CA SER A 96 -2.86 12.10 13.16
C SER A 96 -2.73 13.55 12.69
N PHE A 97 -1.73 13.88 11.87
CA PHE A 97 -1.59 15.20 11.26
C PHE A 97 -2.51 15.38 10.04
N SER A 98 -2.88 14.31 9.34
CA SER A 98 -3.86 14.37 8.24
C SER A 98 -5.25 14.83 8.67
N ILE A 99 -5.58 14.72 9.96
CA ILE A 99 -6.82 15.30 10.56
C ILE A 99 -6.93 16.80 10.24
N ILE A 100 -5.80 17.52 10.22
CA ILE A 100 -5.75 18.96 9.91
C ILE A 100 -5.90 19.21 8.40
N VAL A 101 -5.53 18.26 7.54
CA VAL A 101 -5.62 18.38 6.07
C VAL A 101 -7.08 18.36 5.62
N ALA A 102 -7.85 17.40 6.15
CA ALA A 102 -9.24 17.14 5.76
C ALA A 102 -10.13 18.39 5.65
N PRO A 103 -10.21 19.30 6.66
CA PRO A 103 -11.05 20.49 6.55
C PRO A 103 -10.60 21.45 5.45
N PHE A 104 -9.30 21.70 5.31
CA PHE A 104 -8.81 22.61 4.28
C PHE A 104 -8.98 22.02 2.87
N GLU A 105 -8.75 20.72 2.71
CA GLU A 105 -8.94 20.02 1.43
C GLU A 105 -10.42 20.08 1.00
N ALA A 106 -11.35 19.69 1.88
CA ALA A 106 -12.78 19.68 1.57
C ALA A 106 -13.32 21.08 1.24
N ILE A 107 -12.96 22.10 2.03
CA ILE A 107 -13.38 23.49 1.78
C ILE A 107 -12.80 23.99 0.46
N SER A 108 -11.52 23.72 0.20
CA SER A 108 -10.86 24.12 -1.06
C SER A 108 -11.57 23.52 -2.28
N ILE A 109 -11.86 22.21 -2.25
CA ILE A 109 -12.57 21.52 -3.35
C ILE A 109 -13.95 22.14 -3.61
N ILE A 110 -14.72 22.42 -2.56
CA ILE A 110 -16.06 22.99 -2.68
C ILE A 110 -16.03 24.40 -3.29
N ILE A 111 -15.13 25.27 -2.79
CA ILE A 111 -15.00 26.65 -3.30
C ILE A 111 -14.50 26.66 -4.75
N GLN A 112 -13.55 25.79 -5.09
CA GLN A 112 -13.08 25.64 -6.45
C GLN A 112 -14.20 25.18 -7.38
N LYS A 113 -15.01 24.18 -7.00
CA LYS A 113 -16.17 23.74 -7.79
C LYS A 113 -17.17 24.85 -8.05
N PHE A 114 -17.46 25.68 -7.05
CA PHE A 114 -18.29 26.86 -7.22
C PHE A 114 -17.70 27.83 -8.26
N THR A 115 -16.40 28.10 -8.15
CA THR A 115 -15.69 29.00 -9.08
C THR A 115 -15.68 28.45 -10.52
N ILE A 116 -15.40 27.15 -10.73
CA ILE A 116 -15.42 26.50 -12.06
C ILE A 116 -16.82 26.61 -12.69
N ASN A 117 -17.89 26.47 -11.88
CA ASN A 117 -19.26 26.52 -12.38
C ASN A 117 -19.68 27.90 -12.92
N HIS A 118 -18.89 28.96 -12.69
CA HIS A 118 -19.06 30.24 -13.38
C HIS A 118 -18.53 30.24 -14.83
N GLY A 119 -17.80 29.20 -15.25
CA GLY A 119 -17.24 29.07 -16.60
C GLY A 119 -15.86 29.72 -16.78
N ILE A 120 -15.23 30.19 -15.70
CA ILE A 120 -13.90 30.80 -15.74
C ILE A 120 -12.94 29.88 -14.97
N THR A 121 -11.99 29.27 -15.66
CA THR A 121 -11.11 28.22 -15.11
C THR A 121 -9.66 28.67 -14.90
N TRP A 122 -9.16 29.66 -15.65
CA TRP A 122 -7.78 30.15 -15.54
C TRP A 122 -7.35 30.62 -14.13
N PRO A 123 -8.19 31.33 -13.35
CA PRO A 123 -7.83 31.71 -11.98
C PRO A 123 -7.53 30.48 -11.11
N ILE A 124 -8.31 29.41 -11.29
CA ILE A 124 -8.18 28.19 -10.51
C ILE A 124 -6.92 27.43 -10.90
N LEU A 125 -6.53 27.47 -12.18
CA LEU A 125 -5.23 26.94 -12.61
C LEU A 125 -4.07 27.65 -11.88
N ILE A 126 -4.07 28.99 -11.88
CA ILE A 126 -3.04 29.80 -11.22
C ILE A 126 -3.00 29.51 -9.72
N ILE A 127 -4.16 29.46 -9.07
CA ILE A 127 -4.27 29.17 -7.63
C ILE A 127 -3.72 27.78 -7.30
N ASN A 128 -4.03 26.76 -8.12
CA ASN A 128 -3.49 25.42 -7.93
C ASN A 128 -1.97 25.35 -8.16
N ILE A 129 -1.44 26.08 -9.14
CA ILE A 129 0.02 26.19 -9.36
C ILE A 129 0.70 26.81 -8.12
N ILE A 130 0.17 27.94 -7.62
CA ILE A 130 0.72 28.60 -6.43
C ILE A 130 0.65 27.67 -5.22
N GLY A 131 -0.49 27.01 -4.98
CA GLY A 131 -0.63 26.10 -3.84
C GLY A 131 0.32 24.90 -3.93
N ASN A 132 0.57 24.34 -5.12
CA ASN A 132 1.58 23.29 -5.30
C ASN A 132 3.00 23.79 -5.02
N ILE A 133 3.36 24.99 -5.48
CA ILE A 133 4.66 25.62 -5.16
C ILE A 133 4.82 25.79 -3.65
N VAL A 134 3.79 26.30 -2.97
CA VAL A 134 3.77 26.42 -1.50
C VAL A 134 3.95 25.06 -0.85
N SER A 135 3.25 24.03 -1.31
CA SER A 135 3.39 22.66 -0.80
C SER A 135 4.84 22.16 -0.91
N ILE A 136 5.48 22.33 -2.07
CA ILE A 136 6.88 21.91 -2.30
C ILE A 136 7.83 22.65 -1.35
N ILE A 137 7.71 23.98 -1.25
CA ILE A 137 8.58 24.81 -0.41
C ILE A 137 8.41 24.46 1.07
N VAL A 138 7.17 24.43 1.55
CA VAL A 138 6.87 24.13 2.97
C VAL A 138 7.29 22.71 3.31
N HIS A 139 7.02 21.74 2.42
CA HIS A 139 7.44 20.37 2.63
C HIS A 139 8.97 20.27 2.72
N TYR A 140 9.71 20.91 1.80
CA TYR A 140 11.18 20.91 1.84
C TYR A 140 11.72 21.49 3.15
N ILE A 141 11.21 22.66 3.57
CA ILE A 141 11.62 23.31 4.82
C ILE A 141 11.33 22.41 6.03
N LEU A 142 10.12 21.86 6.13
CA LEU A 142 9.75 20.99 7.24
C LEU A 142 10.56 19.69 7.26
N LEU A 143 10.86 19.13 6.09
CA LEU A 143 11.57 17.86 5.97
C LEU A 143 13.07 18.00 6.26
N PHE A 144 13.74 19.00 5.69
CA PHE A 144 15.20 19.12 5.75
C PHE A 144 15.72 20.14 6.76
N VAL A 145 14.99 21.21 7.05
CA VAL A 145 15.43 22.25 7.99
C VAL A 145 14.95 21.92 9.40
N PHE A 146 13.67 21.54 9.55
CA PHE A 146 13.09 21.24 10.86
C PHE A 146 13.11 19.74 11.22
N HIS A 147 13.45 18.86 10.26
CA HIS A 147 13.49 17.41 10.47
C HIS A 147 12.18 16.81 10.99
N PHE A 148 11.03 17.29 10.50
CA PHE A 148 9.70 16.82 10.94
C PHE A 148 9.31 15.42 10.43
N GLY A 149 10.15 14.79 9.60
CA GLY A 149 9.95 13.42 9.13
C GLY A 149 8.55 13.20 8.51
N VAL A 150 7.84 12.16 8.95
CA VAL A 150 6.51 11.79 8.43
C VAL A 150 5.41 12.82 8.71
N ARG A 151 5.64 13.79 9.59
CA ARG A 151 4.69 14.88 9.86
C ARG A 151 4.70 15.95 8.77
N SER A 152 5.78 16.06 7.99
CA SER A 152 5.94 17.15 7.04
C SER A 152 4.92 17.15 5.89
N PRO A 153 4.56 16.01 5.25
CA PRO A 153 3.66 16.05 4.11
C PRO A 153 2.24 16.56 4.46
N PRO A 154 1.56 16.05 5.51
CA PRO A 154 0.24 16.57 5.91
C PRO A 154 0.27 18.08 6.19
N ILE A 155 1.24 18.57 6.95
CA ILE A 155 1.33 20.01 7.29
C ILE A 155 1.51 20.85 6.02
N ALA A 156 2.37 20.42 5.09
CA ALA A 156 2.58 21.10 3.83
C ALA A 156 1.30 21.14 2.98
N PHE A 157 0.54 20.04 2.92
CA PHE A 157 -0.76 20.01 2.25
C PHE A 157 -1.77 20.97 2.91
N SER A 158 -1.87 20.97 4.24
CA SER A 158 -2.75 21.91 4.97
C SER A 158 -2.43 23.37 4.63
N CYS A 159 -1.15 23.75 4.63
CA CYS A 159 -0.72 25.09 4.25
C CYS A 159 -1.08 25.42 2.79
N ALA A 160 -0.84 24.48 1.87
CA ALA A 160 -1.18 24.66 0.46
C ALA A 160 -2.69 24.86 0.24
N TYR A 161 -3.53 24.01 0.82
CA TYR A 161 -4.98 24.15 0.71
C TYR A 161 -5.51 25.42 1.37
N LEU A 162 -4.93 25.84 2.50
CA LEU A 162 -5.27 27.11 3.12
C LEU A 162 -4.97 28.29 2.19
N VAL A 163 -3.78 28.32 1.58
CA VAL A 163 -3.43 29.35 0.60
C VAL A 163 -4.38 29.32 -0.59
N MET A 164 -4.73 28.13 -1.10
CA MET A 164 -5.71 28.00 -2.19
C MET A 164 -7.08 28.57 -1.79
N ILE A 165 -7.56 28.29 -0.58
CA ILE A 165 -8.81 28.85 -0.06
C ILE A 165 -8.74 30.38 -0.02
N LEU A 166 -7.68 30.94 0.55
CA LEU A 166 -7.51 32.39 0.69
C LEU A 166 -7.46 33.08 -0.67
N LEU A 167 -6.73 32.52 -1.63
CA LEU A 167 -6.65 33.06 -2.99
C LEU A 167 -7.97 32.92 -3.74
N CYS A 168 -8.70 31.81 -3.57
CA CYS A 168 -10.05 31.66 -4.13
C CYS A 168 -10.99 32.72 -3.55
N ILE A 169 -11.02 32.90 -2.23
CA ILE A 169 -11.87 33.92 -1.59
C ILE A 169 -11.49 35.32 -2.08
N LEU A 170 -10.19 35.62 -2.17
CA LEU A 170 -9.70 36.89 -2.70
C LEU A 170 -10.18 37.13 -4.13
N TYR A 171 -10.03 36.13 -5.01
CA TYR A 171 -10.52 36.20 -6.39
C TYR A 171 -12.04 36.44 -6.45
N LEU A 172 -12.83 35.68 -5.68
CA LEU A 172 -14.28 35.81 -5.66
C LEU A 172 -14.75 37.17 -5.10
N ARG A 173 -13.96 37.81 -4.23
CA ARG A 173 -14.24 39.16 -3.71
C ARG A 173 -13.84 40.28 -4.67
N LEU A 174 -12.73 40.11 -5.39
CA LEU A 174 -12.24 41.12 -6.33
C LEU A 174 -12.93 41.05 -7.70
N SER A 175 -13.47 39.89 -8.06
CA SER A 175 -14.21 39.70 -9.31
C SER A 175 -15.70 39.99 -9.13
N SER A 176 -16.33 40.59 -10.15
CA SER A 176 -17.78 40.78 -10.21
C SER A 176 -18.56 39.47 -10.48
N VAL A 177 -17.84 38.34 -10.60
CA VAL A 177 -18.39 37.04 -10.98
C VAL A 177 -19.40 36.52 -9.96
N CYS A 178 -19.23 36.88 -8.67
CA CYS A 178 -20.10 36.44 -7.59
C CYS A 178 -21.31 37.34 -7.31
N GLU A 179 -21.43 38.50 -7.96
CA GLU A 179 -22.50 39.47 -7.65
C GLU A 179 -23.91 38.90 -7.85
N GLU A 180 -24.11 38.07 -8.88
CA GLU A 180 -25.41 37.46 -9.18
C GLU A 180 -25.65 36.13 -8.47
N THR A 181 -24.60 35.49 -7.93
CA THR A 181 -24.66 34.09 -7.46
C THR A 181 -24.50 33.95 -5.96
N TRP A 182 -23.71 34.83 -5.33
CA TRP A 182 -23.44 34.80 -3.91
C TRP A 182 -24.35 35.76 -3.15
N HIS A 183 -24.84 35.29 -2.01
CA HIS A 183 -25.55 36.09 -1.04
C HIS A 183 -25.13 35.66 0.37
N PRO A 184 -25.38 36.49 1.41
CA PRO A 184 -25.09 36.13 2.79
C PRO A 184 -25.73 34.80 3.21
N TRP A 185 -25.25 34.22 4.31
CA TRP A 185 -25.77 32.96 4.84
C TRP A 185 -27.27 33.03 5.10
N THR A 186 -28.01 32.06 4.59
CA THR A 186 -29.46 31.94 4.81
C THR A 186 -29.82 30.62 5.47
N ILE A 187 -30.93 30.59 6.22
CA ILE A 187 -31.44 29.37 6.87
C ILE A 187 -31.78 28.28 5.83
N ASP A 188 -32.01 28.67 4.56
CA ASP A 188 -32.26 27.73 3.46
C ASP A 188 -31.09 26.77 3.18
N CYS A 189 -29.89 27.05 3.68
CA CYS A 189 -28.77 26.10 3.63
C CYS A 189 -29.08 24.80 4.41
N PHE A 190 -29.93 24.84 5.44
CA PHE A 190 -30.39 23.66 6.19
C PHE A 190 -31.53 22.89 5.51
N ARG A 191 -32.15 23.46 4.47
CA ARG A 191 -33.22 22.79 3.73
C ARG A 191 -32.66 21.84 2.67
N LYS A 192 -33.45 20.87 2.22
CA LYS A 192 -33.11 19.94 1.11
C LYS A 192 -31.82 19.11 1.30
N TRP A 193 -31.38 18.87 2.53
CA TRP A 193 -30.26 17.96 2.83
C TRP A 193 -30.48 16.55 2.28
N PRO A 194 -31.68 15.92 2.42
CA PRO A 194 -31.92 14.59 1.85
C PRO A 194 -31.72 14.54 0.34
N MET A 195 -32.08 15.60 -0.38
CA MET A 195 -31.85 15.69 -1.83
C MET A 195 -30.35 15.76 -2.15
N TYR A 196 -29.59 16.57 -1.40
CA TYR A 196 -28.14 16.66 -1.57
C TYR A 196 -27.46 15.31 -1.30
N LEU A 197 -27.79 14.67 -0.17
CA LEU A 197 -27.22 13.39 0.24
C LEU A 197 -27.62 12.25 -0.72
N LYS A 198 -28.84 12.26 -1.27
CA LYS A 198 -29.26 11.29 -2.30
C LYS A 198 -28.37 11.33 -3.55
N LEU A 199 -27.78 12.48 -3.86
CA LEU A 199 -26.81 12.63 -4.94
C LEU A 199 -25.38 12.35 -4.47
N GLY A 200 -24.98 12.88 -3.30
CA GLY A 200 -23.61 12.76 -2.79
C GLY A 200 -23.21 11.34 -2.35
N ILE A 201 -24.11 10.59 -1.70
CA ILE A 201 -23.81 9.24 -1.17
C ILE A 201 -23.38 8.27 -2.29
N PRO A 202 -24.07 8.20 -3.45
CA PRO A 202 -23.55 7.46 -4.61
C PRO A 202 -22.11 7.82 -4.98
N GLY A 203 -21.75 9.11 -4.97
CA GLY A 203 -20.38 9.55 -5.22
C GLY A 203 -19.38 9.04 -4.19
N VAL A 204 -19.76 8.99 -2.91
CA VAL A 204 -18.95 8.37 -1.84
C VAL A 204 -18.73 6.89 -2.10
N ILE A 205 -19.79 6.17 -2.47
CA ILE A 205 -19.71 4.73 -2.75
C ILE A 205 -18.75 4.47 -3.92
N VAL A 206 -18.89 5.19 -5.04
CA VAL A 206 -18.03 5.02 -6.22
C VAL A 206 -16.56 5.30 -5.88
N THR A 207 -16.29 6.45 -5.26
CA THR A 207 -14.91 6.87 -4.92
C THR A 207 -14.25 5.94 -3.88
N PHE A 208 -15.04 5.46 -2.91
CA PHE A 208 -14.57 4.48 -1.93
C PHE A 208 -14.24 3.14 -2.59
N ILE A 209 -15.11 2.60 -3.44
CA ILE A 209 -14.89 1.32 -4.12
C ILE A 209 -13.67 1.39 -5.03
N GLN A 210 -13.52 2.47 -5.80
CA GLN A 210 -12.34 2.68 -6.64
C GLN A 210 -11.07 2.68 -5.78
N SER A 211 -11.05 3.49 -4.71
CA SER A 211 -9.90 3.54 -3.80
C SER A 211 -9.60 2.19 -3.15
N LEU A 212 -10.64 1.42 -2.82
CA LEU A 212 -10.50 0.07 -2.23
C LEU A 212 -9.88 -0.91 -3.24
N VAL A 213 -10.33 -0.91 -4.49
CA VAL A 213 -9.81 -1.80 -5.53
C VAL A 213 -8.37 -1.44 -5.89
N TYR A 214 -8.06 -0.16 -6.08
CA TYR A 214 -6.68 0.27 -6.36
C TYR A 214 -5.74 0.01 -5.18
N GLY A 215 -6.15 0.35 -3.95
CA GLY A 215 -5.38 0.06 -2.75
C GLY A 215 -5.17 -1.44 -2.54
N GLY A 216 -6.22 -2.24 -2.76
CA GLY A 216 -6.16 -3.70 -2.69
C GLY A 216 -5.25 -4.31 -3.75
N ALA A 217 -5.26 -3.80 -4.99
CA ALA A 217 -4.36 -4.25 -6.05
C ALA A 217 -2.89 -3.99 -5.71
N VAL A 218 -2.57 -2.84 -5.12
CA VAL A 218 -1.22 -2.55 -4.63
C VAL A 218 -0.81 -3.53 -3.52
N LEU A 219 -1.68 -3.78 -2.54
CA LEU A 219 -1.40 -4.75 -1.46
C LEU A 219 -1.28 -6.20 -1.99
N LEU A 220 -2.07 -6.59 -2.99
CA LEU A 220 -1.93 -7.89 -3.63
C LEU A 220 -0.59 -8.02 -4.35
N SER A 221 -0.11 -6.94 -4.99
CA SER A 221 1.19 -6.95 -5.68
C SER A 221 2.36 -7.22 -4.73
N THR A 222 2.26 -6.82 -3.45
CA THR A 222 3.33 -7.07 -2.46
C THR A 222 3.49 -8.54 -2.12
N ILE A 223 2.47 -9.37 -2.33
CA ILE A 223 2.52 -10.82 -2.11
C ILE A 223 3.37 -11.51 -3.18
N TYR A 224 3.41 -10.96 -4.41
CA TYR A 224 4.09 -11.57 -5.56
C TYR A 224 5.57 -11.17 -5.71
N GLY A 225 6.08 -10.36 -4.78
CA GLY A 225 7.49 -9.95 -4.76
C GLY A 225 7.77 -8.60 -5.42
N GLN A 226 9.04 -8.19 -5.35
CA GLN A 226 9.47 -6.82 -5.66
C GLN A 226 9.26 -6.42 -7.13
N ASP A 227 9.41 -7.35 -8.06
CA ASP A 227 9.19 -7.08 -9.49
C ASP A 227 7.73 -6.75 -9.79
N ALA A 228 6.79 -7.48 -9.16
CA ALA A 228 5.36 -7.23 -9.29
C ALA A 228 4.95 -5.88 -8.69
N VAL A 229 5.48 -5.53 -7.52
CA VAL A 229 5.27 -4.22 -6.89
C VAL A 229 5.78 -3.10 -7.79
N THR A 230 6.97 -3.28 -8.36
CA THR A 230 7.57 -2.26 -9.24
C THR A 230 6.75 -2.07 -10.51
N ALA A 231 6.32 -3.17 -11.14
CA ALA A 231 5.46 -3.13 -12.30
C ALA A 231 4.11 -2.46 -12.00
N GLN A 232 3.49 -2.81 -10.87
CA GLN A 232 2.23 -2.24 -10.42
C GLN A 232 2.35 -0.72 -10.18
N ALA A 233 3.45 -0.26 -9.58
CA ALA A 233 3.66 1.16 -9.33
C ALA A 233 3.75 1.97 -10.64
N VAL A 234 4.52 1.50 -11.62
CA VAL A 234 4.63 2.15 -12.95
C VAL A 234 3.26 2.23 -13.63
N VAL A 235 2.55 1.11 -13.64
CA VAL A 235 1.21 1.01 -14.24
C VAL A 235 0.22 1.95 -13.55
N PHE A 236 0.22 2.00 -12.23
CA PHE A 236 -0.62 2.90 -11.45
C PHE A 236 -0.36 4.38 -11.78
N TYR A 237 0.90 4.79 -11.96
CA TYR A 237 1.20 6.17 -12.33
C TYR A 237 0.67 6.55 -13.72
N ILE A 238 0.77 5.63 -14.69
CA ILE A 238 0.23 5.85 -16.05
C ILE A 238 -1.29 5.87 -16.03
N ASP A 239 -1.92 4.91 -15.36
CA ASP A 239 -3.37 4.87 -15.18
C ASP A 239 -3.89 6.14 -14.52
N PHE A 240 -3.29 6.55 -13.40
CA PHE A 240 -3.68 7.77 -12.69
C PHE A 240 -3.52 9.02 -13.56
N PHE A 241 -2.45 9.11 -14.36
CA PHE A 241 -2.26 10.23 -15.29
C PHE A 241 -3.37 10.28 -16.36
N LEU A 242 -3.71 9.15 -16.98
CA LEU A 242 -4.80 9.07 -17.95
C LEU A 242 -6.16 9.37 -17.30
N PHE A 243 -6.38 8.89 -16.09
CA PHE A 243 -7.58 9.17 -15.29
C PHE A 243 -7.78 10.67 -15.03
N LEU A 244 -6.72 11.46 -14.80
CA LEU A 244 -6.84 12.91 -14.62
C LEU A 244 -7.41 13.61 -15.87
N ILE A 245 -7.06 13.14 -17.08
CA ILE A 245 -7.62 13.63 -18.34
C ILE A 245 -9.12 13.29 -18.41
N CYS A 246 -9.47 12.05 -18.05
CA CYS A 246 -10.86 11.59 -17.97
C CYS A 246 -11.68 12.46 -17.02
N LEU A 247 -11.16 12.71 -15.82
CA LEU A 247 -11.84 13.46 -14.77
C LEU A 247 -12.08 14.91 -15.19
N ALA A 248 -11.07 15.56 -15.78
CA ALA A 248 -11.21 16.94 -16.28
C ALA A 248 -12.29 17.03 -17.37
N PHE A 249 -12.31 16.07 -18.31
CA PHE A 249 -13.33 15.96 -19.34
C PHE A 249 -14.73 15.72 -18.74
N ALA A 250 -14.83 14.81 -17.77
CA ALA A 250 -16.08 14.47 -17.10
C ALA A 250 -16.69 15.65 -16.35
N VAL A 251 -15.89 16.41 -15.59
CA VAL A 251 -16.35 17.61 -14.87
C VAL A 251 -16.85 18.67 -15.87
N SER A 252 -16.09 18.91 -16.94
CA SER A 252 -16.44 19.90 -17.98
C SER A 252 -17.75 19.54 -18.68
N SER A 253 -17.90 18.27 -19.06
CA SER A 253 -19.11 17.73 -19.70
C SER A 253 -20.35 17.89 -18.81
N ASN A 254 -20.22 17.57 -17.52
CA ASN A 254 -21.31 17.72 -16.56
C ASN A 254 -21.76 19.18 -16.41
N ILE A 255 -20.83 20.15 -16.44
CA ILE A 255 -21.19 21.57 -16.35
C ILE A 255 -22.00 22.00 -17.57
N VAL A 256 -21.58 21.60 -18.78
CA VAL A 256 -22.27 21.98 -20.02
C VAL A 256 -23.68 21.39 -20.08
N ILE A 257 -23.80 20.07 -19.87
CA ILE A 257 -25.10 19.39 -19.91
C ILE A 257 -26.00 19.88 -18.77
N GLY A 258 -25.46 20.00 -17.56
CA GLY A 258 -26.18 20.48 -16.38
C GLY A 258 -26.75 21.88 -16.58
N ARG A 259 -26.02 22.81 -17.22
CA ARG A 259 -26.54 24.15 -17.54
C ARG A 259 -27.73 24.10 -18.50
N TYR A 260 -27.65 23.32 -19.58
CA TYR A 260 -28.77 23.21 -20.52
C TYR A 260 -30.01 22.60 -19.86
N LEU A 261 -29.83 21.54 -19.06
CA LEU A 261 -30.92 20.92 -18.28
C LEU A 261 -31.52 21.92 -17.28
N GLY A 262 -30.69 22.69 -16.58
CA GLY A 262 -31.15 23.73 -15.65
C GLY A 262 -31.99 24.81 -16.34
N SER A 263 -31.57 25.24 -17.53
CA SER A 263 -32.29 26.21 -18.37
C SER A 263 -33.50 25.64 -19.12
N GLN A 264 -33.85 24.37 -18.88
CA GLN A 264 -34.94 23.64 -19.55
C GLN A 264 -34.78 23.52 -21.09
N GLN A 265 -33.55 23.62 -21.59
CA GLN A 265 -33.23 23.49 -23.03
C GLN A 265 -32.87 22.04 -23.35
N TYR A 266 -33.86 21.14 -23.32
CA TYR A 266 -33.64 19.69 -23.46
C TYR A 266 -33.04 19.29 -24.80
N GLU A 267 -33.43 19.93 -25.91
CA GLU A 267 -32.85 19.66 -27.23
C GLU A 267 -31.34 19.99 -27.27
N ARG A 268 -30.94 21.12 -26.66
CA ARG A 268 -29.52 21.48 -26.57
C ARG A 268 -28.75 20.58 -25.61
N ALA A 269 -29.38 20.10 -24.54
CA ALA A 269 -28.78 19.11 -23.65
C ALA A 269 -28.52 17.79 -24.40
N GLU A 270 -29.44 17.37 -25.27
CA GLU A 270 -29.29 16.18 -26.12
C GLU A 270 -28.18 16.36 -27.18
N GLN A 271 -28.10 17.53 -27.80
CA GLN A 271 -26.98 17.87 -28.69
C GLN A 271 -25.63 17.89 -27.94
N ALA A 272 -25.58 18.49 -26.76
CA ALA A 272 -24.38 18.53 -25.93
C ALA A 272 -23.93 17.12 -25.52
N LYS A 273 -24.88 16.23 -25.18
CA LYS A 273 -24.59 14.81 -24.92
C LYS A 273 -23.91 14.14 -26.12
N ASN A 274 -24.38 14.38 -27.35
CA ASN A 274 -23.77 13.80 -28.54
C ASN A 274 -22.36 14.34 -28.79
N VAL A 275 -22.13 15.65 -28.56
CA VAL A 275 -20.79 16.26 -28.62
C VAL A 275 -19.85 15.66 -27.58
N VAL A 276 -20.34 15.40 -26.37
CA VAL A 276 -19.56 14.73 -25.31
C VAL A 276 -19.15 13.32 -25.75
N TYR A 277 -20.06 12.54 -26.32
CA TYR A 277 -19.71 11.20 -26.82
C TYR A 277 -18.67 11.22 -27.94
N THR A 278 -18.85 12.07 -28.96
CA THR A 278 -17.89 12.15 -30.07
C THR A 278 -16.53 12.64 -29.60
N THR A 279 -16.50 13.66 -28.73
CA THR A 279 -15.24 14.18 -28.16
C THR A 279 -14.56 13.13 -27.27
N ALA A 280 -15.31 12.38 -26.47
CA ALA A 280 -14.77 11.29 -25.66
C ALA A 280 -14.09 10.23 -26.53
N LEU A 281 -14.73 9.79 -27.62
CA LEU A 281 -14.14 8.81 -28.54
C LEU A 281 -12.87 9.31 -29.21
N ILE A 282 -12.82 10.59 -29.59
CA ILE A 282 -11.61 11.21 -30.15
C ILE A 282 -10.49 11.24 -29.12
N ILE A 283 -10.77 11.66 -27.88
CA ILE A 283 -9.77 11.70 -26.81
C ILE A 283 -9.28 10.28 -26.52
N ILE A 284 -10.18 9.30 -26.38
CA ILE A 284 -9.83 7.88 -26.17
C ILE A 284 -8.90 7.40 -27.28
N PHE A 285 -9.23 7.68 -28.55
CA PHE A 285 -8.39 7.28 -29.67
C PHE A 285 -6.98 7.91 -29.57
N ILE A 286 -6.90 9.22 -29.35
CA ILE A 286 -5.63 9.94 -29.24
C ILE A 286 -4.79 9.41 -28.06
N THR A 287 -5.38 9.32 -26.86
CA THR A 287 -4.65 8.91 -25.66
C THR A 287 -4.22 7.45 -25.73
N THR A 288 -5.06 6.57 -26.26
CA THR A 288 -4.76 5.14 -26.42
C THR A 288 -3.65 4.93 -27.45
N THR A 289 -3.77 5.55 -28.64
CA THR A 289 -2.75 5.46 -29.69
C THR A 289 -1.42 6.04 -29.23
N PHE A 290 -1.43 7.20 -28.57
CA PHE A 290 -0.22 7.79 -28.02
C PHE A 290 0.43 6.88 -26.96
N SER A 291 -0.38 6.37 -26.02
CA SER A 291 0.11 5.48 -24.96
C SER A 291 0.73 4.20 -25.55
N PHE A 292 0.10 3.57 -26.55
CA PHE A 292 0.67 2.43 -27.28
C PHE A 292 1.85 2.77 -28.17
N SER A 293 2.08 4.04 -28.52
CA SER A 293 3.27 4.44 -29.26
C SER A 293 4.50 4.52 -28.35
N VAL A 294 4.30 4.84 -27.07
CA VAL A 294 5.38 5.03 -26.10
C VAL A 294 5.49 3.91 -25.06
N TRP A 295 4.51 2.98 -24.97
CA TRP A 295 4.42 1.96 -23.91
C TRP A 295 5.70 1.13 -23.73
N TYR A 296 6.42 0.83 -24.81
CA TYR A 296 7.67 0.07 -24.77
C TYR A 296 8.78 0.80 -24.01
N PHE A 297 8.77 2.14 -24.08
CA PHE A 297 9.74 3.04 -23.47
C PHE A 297 9.38 3.42 -22.02
N ILE A 298 8.11 3.33 -21.63
CA ILE A 298 7.63 3.73 -20.30
C ILE A 298 8.46 3.10 -19.16
N PRO A 299 8.73 1.78 -19.11
CA PRO A 299 9.50 1.19 -18.01
C PRO A 299 10.90 1.81 -17.85
N TYR A 300 11.53 2.25 -18.94
CA TYR A 300 12.84 2.89 -18.86
C TYR A 300 12.76 4.30 -18.29
N LEU A 301 11.68 5.04 -18.54
CA LEU A 301 11.46 6.38 -17.94
C LEU A 301 11.36 6.31 -16.42
N PHE A 302 10.86 5.19 -15.88
CA PHE A 302 10.73 4.95 -14.45
C PHE A 302 11.94 4.23 -13.84
N ASN A 303 13.03 4.05 -14.60
CA ASN A 303 14.21 3.28 -14.16
C ASN A 303 13.85 1.89 -13.62
N THR A 304 12.89 1.21 -14.24
CA THR A 304 12.45 -0.13 -13.85
C THR A 304 13.60 -1.14 -13.97
N PRO A 305 13.83 -2.01 -12.96
CA PRO A 305 14.90 -2.99 -13.01
C PRO A 305 14.70 -3.97 -14.16
N PRO A 306 15.77 -4.49 -14.79
CA PRO A 306 15.67 -5.36 -15.96
C PRO A 306 14.76 -6.59 -15.77
N SER A 307 14.70 -7.15 -14.56
CA SER A 307 13.82 -8.26 -14.19
C SER A 307 12.33 -7.94 -14.33
N ALA A 308 11.91 -6.71 -13.96
CA ALA A 308 10.52 -6.29 -13.95
C ALA A 308 10.02 -5.70 -15.29
N ILE A 309 10.91 -5.40 -16.26
CA ILE A 309 10.53 -4.73 -17.52
C ILE A 309 9.51 -5.54 -18.31
N LYS A 310 9.73 -6.85 -18.46
CA LYS A 310 8.82 -7.71 -19.24
C LYS A 310 7.41 -7.72 -18.65
N GLN A 311 7.32 -7.87 -17.33
CA GLN A 311 6.05 -7.86 -16.59
C GLN A 311 5.36 -6.49 -16.68
N THR A 312 6.12 -5.41 -16.49
CA THR A 312 5.61 -4.03 -16.57
C THR A 312 4.99 -3.75 -17.94
N ARG A 313 5.65 -4.17 -19.03
CA ARG A 313 5.11 -4.01 -20.38
C ARG A 313 3.79 -4.74 -20.57
N TYR A 314 3.71 -6.00 -20.15
CA TYR A 314 2.49 -6.79 -20.26
C TYR A 314 1.33 -6.11 -19.53
N LEU A 315 1.55 -5.66 -18.29
CA LEU A 315 0.53 -4.95 -17.51
C LEU A 315 0.16 -3.60 -18.14
N LEU A 316 1.13 -2.84 -18.65
CA LEU A 316 0.86 -1.56 -19.33
C LEU A 316 -0.05 -1.75 -20.54
N ALA A 317 0.16 -2.79 -21.36
CA ALA A 317 -0.68 -3.06 -22.52
C ALA A 317 -2.15 -3.31 -22.11
N ILE A 318 -2.36 -4.06 -21.02
CA ILE A 318 -3.69 -4.32 -20.47
C ILE A 318 -4.31 -3.02 -19.92
N VAL A 319 -3.54 -2.27 -19.14
CA VAL A 319 -4.03 -1.05 -18.49
C VAL A 319 -4.37 0.04 -19.50
N ILE A 320 -3.63 0.20 -20.59
CA ILE A 320 -3.98 1.17 -21.63
C ILE A 320 -5.37 0.87 -22.23
N ILE A 321 -5.69 -0.42 -22.45
CA ILE A 321 -7.01 -0.83 -22.94
C ILE A 321 -8.08 -0.60 -21.86
N PHE A 322 -7.77 -0.94 -20.61
CA PHE A 322 -8.66 -0.69 -19.48
C PHE A 322 -8.98 0.81 -19.34
N CYS A 323 -7.99 1.70 -19.41
CA CYS A 323 -8.20 3.14 -19.34
C CYS A 323 -9.10 3.65 -20.47
N ALA A 324 -9.02 3.07 -21.67
CA ALA A 324 -9.92 3.42 -22.78
C ALA A 324 -11.39 3.07 -22.45
N VAL A 325 -11.61 1.90 -21.86
CA VAL A 325 -12.95 1.46 -21.40
C VAL A 325 -13.42 2.31 -20.23
N ASP A 326 -12.56 2.60 -19.26
CA ASP A 326 -12.91 3.41 -18.08
C ASP A 326 -13.20 4.87 -18.47
N PHE A 327 -12.47 5.45 -19.43
CA PHE A 327 -12.80 6.77 -19.99
C PHE A 327 -14.22 6.77 -20.59
N TYR A 328 -14.54 5.74 -21.38
CA TYR A 328 -15.87 5.62 -21.97
C TYR A 328 -16.96 5.47 -20.91
N HIS A 329 -16.74 4.62 -19.90
CA HIS A 329 -17.62 4.49 -18.75
C HIS A 329 -17.82 5.84 -18.02
N LEU A 330 -16.75 6.56 -17.72
CA LEU A 330 -16.81 7.85 -17.03
C LEU A 330 -17.57 8.91 -17.86
N SER A 331 -17.46 8.86 -19.19
CA SER A 331 -18.22 9.72 -20.10
C SER A 331 -19.74 9.46 -20.03
N GLN A 332 -20.16 8.22 -19.78
CA GLN A 332 -21.56 7.87 -19.56
C GLN A 332 -22.02 8.24 -18.15
N ALA A 333 -21.18 7.94 -17.16
CA ALA A 333 -21.42 8.27 -15.75
C ALA A 333 -21.66 9.77 -15.56
N THR A 334 -20.88 10.62 -16.26
CA THR A 334 -21.04 12.08 -16.17
C THR A 334 -22.37 12.57 -16.77
N ILE A 335 -22.89 11.90 -17.80
CA ILE A 335 -24.22 12.20 -18.38
C ILE A 335 -25.32 11.80 -17.39
N LEU A 336 -25.25 10.60 -16.79
CA LEU A 336 -26.18 10.16 -15.75
C LEU A 336 -26.14 11.11 -14.56
N LYS A 337 -24.94 11.55 -14.17
CA LYS A 337 -24.70 12.53 -13.13
C LYS A 337 -25.37 13.87 -13.42
N SER A 338 -25.24 14.37 -14.65
CA SER A 338 -25.91 15.60 -15.11
C SER A 338 -27.44 15.51 -15.01
N CYS A 339 -27.99 14.31 -15.21
CA CYS A 339 -29.42 14.00 -15.11
C CYS A 339 -29.91 13.68 -13.68
N GLN A 340 -29.08 13.89 -12.64
CA GLN A 340 -29.38 13.52 -11.24
C GLN A 340 -29.59 12.01 -11.01
N LYS A 341 -29.06 11.15 -11.89
CA LYS A 341 -29.19 9.68 -11.82
C LYS A 341 -27.89 9.00 -11.37
N GLN A 342 -27.14 9.65 -10.48
CA GLN A 342 -25.84 9.18 -9.97
C GLN A 342 -25.92 7.80 -9.28
N TYR A 343 -27.08 7.41 -8.75
CA TYR A 343 -27.27 6.09 -8.15
C TYR A 343 -27.14 4.93 -9.14
N ILE A 344 -27.47 5.15 -10.43
CA ILE A 344 -27.32 4.12 -11.47
C ILE A 344 -25.84 3.83 -11.68
N ASP A 345 -25.03 4.88 -11.80
CA ASP A 345 -23.59 4.79 -11.90
C ASP A 345 -22.97 4.07 -10.70
N ALA A 346 -23.41 4.39 -9.48
CA ALA A 346 -22.94 3.68 -8.28
C ALA A 346 -23.24 2.17 -8.30
N ILE A 347 -24.42 1.75 -8.76
CA ILE A 347 -24.78 0.33 -8.88
C ILE A 347 -23.93 -0.37 -9.94
N VAL A 348 -23.76 0.27 -11.10
CA VAL A 348 -22.95 -0.28 -12.21
C VAL A 348 -21.50 -0.38 -11.78
N SER A 349 -20.93 0.68 -11.20
CA SER A 349 -19.58 0.71 -10.67
C SER A 349 -19.37 -0.36 -9.59
N PHE A 350 -20.26 -0.47 -8.61
CA PHE A 350 -20.18 -1.53 -7.59
C PHE A 350 -20.14 -2.92 -8.21
N SER A 351 -21.02 -3.20 -9.16
CA SER A 351 -21.10 -4.51 -9.82
C SER A 351 -19.87 -4.79 -10.66
N ALA A 352 -19.42 -3.82 -11.46
CA ALA A 352 -18.26 -3.97 -12.33
C ALA A 352 -16.97 -4.19 -11.52
N TYR A 353 -16.73 -3.39 -10.48
CA TYR A 353 -15.51 -3.47 -9.69
C TYR A 353 -15.49 -4.67 -8.73
N LEU A 354 -16.55 -4.88 -7.94
CA LEU A 354 -16.52 -5.87 -6.84
C LEU A 354 -17.12 -7.23 -7.21
N ILE A 355 -18.14 -7.30 -8.08
CA ILE A 355 -18.77 -8.58 -8.45
C ILE A 355 -18.04 -9.23 -9.63
N VAL A 356 -17.59 -8.42 -10.59
CA VAL A 356 -16.91 -8.92 -11.79
C VAL A 356 -15.40 -8.76 -11.69
N GLY A 357 -14.91 -7.54 -11.46
CA GLY A 357 -13.49 -7.19 -11.54
C GLY A 357 -12.62 -7.95 -10.54
N VAL A 358 -12.89 -7.82 -9.24
CA VAL A 358 -12.11 -8.48 -8.18
C VAL A 358 -12.14 -10.01 -8.33
N PRO A 359 -13.30 -10.69 -8.47
CA PRO A 359 -13.33 -12.15 -8.66
C PRO A 359 -12.64 -12.60 -9.94
N SER A 360 -12.79 -11.87 -11.05
CA SER A 360 -12.08 -12.20 -12.31
C SER A 360 -10.58 -12.05 -12.13
N GLY A 361 -10.10 -10.99 -11.46
CA GLY A 361 -8.69 -10.79 -11.17
C GLY A 361 -8.10 -11.92 -10.32
N ILE A 362 -8.81 -12.31 -9.24
CA ILE A 362 -8.43 -13.45 -8.40
C ILE A 362 -8.42 -14.75 -9.23
N PHE A 363 -9.43 -14.97 -10.06
CA PHE A 363 -9.52 -16.14 -10.92
C PHE A 363 -8.37 -16.21 -11.94
N PHE A 364 -8.02 -15.11 -12.60
CA PHE A 364 -6.89 -15.04 -13.52
C PHE A 364 -5.55 -15.27 -12.81
N ILE A 365 -5.40 -14.75 -11.59
CA ILE A 365 -4.24 -15.07 -10.74
C ILE A 365 -4.16 -16.58 -10.52
N PHE A 366 -5.26 -17.24 -10.13
CA PHE A 366 -5.28 -18.69 -9.91
C PHE A 366 -4.95 -19.49 -11.17
N ILE A 367 -5.48 -19.10 -12.33
CA ILE A 367 -5.17 -19.76 -13.60
C ILE A 367 -3.69 -19.56 -13.98
N LEU A 368 -3.17 -18.33 -13.85
CA LEU A 368 -1.78 -18.05 -14.21
C LEU A 368 -0.80 -18.73 -13.24
N HIS A 369 -1.21 -19.00 -11.99
CA HIS A 369 -0.44 -19.82 -11.03
C HIS A 369 -0.47 -21.32 -11.32
N LEU A 370 -1.17 -21.77 -12.36
CA LEU A 370 -0.96 -23.13 -12.90
C LEU A 370 0.45 -23.29 -13.48
N GLU A 371 1.17 -22.19 -13.75
CA GLU A 371 2.60 -22.21 -14.09
C GLU A 371 3.47 -22.35 -12.83
N MET A 372 4.49 -23.21 -12.86
CA MET A 372 5.38 -23.46 -11.71
C MET A 372 6.17 -22.19 -11.34
N ALA A 373 5.97 -21.70 -10.13
CA ALA A 373 6.75 -20.63 -9.52
C ALA A 373 7.95 -21.20 -8.75
N ASP A 374 9.17 -20.78 -9.10
CA ASP A 374 10.38 -21.07 -8.33
C ASP A 374 10.41 -20.19 -7.06
N LEU A 375 10.59 -20.82 -5.90
CA LEU A 375 10.66 -20.16 -4.59
C LEU A 375 12.09 -20.05 -4.06
N GLY A 376 13.08 -20.60 -4.78
CA GLY A 376 14.48 -20.64 -4.35
C GLY A 376 14.78 -21.72 -3.32
N SER A 377 16.07 -21.91 -3.01
CA SER A 377 16.57 -22.97 -2.10
C SER A 377 16.10 -24.40 -2.48
N GLY A 378 15.81 -24.63 -3.76
CA GLY A 378 15.28 -25.88 -4.29
C GLY A 378 13.78 -26.06 -4.13
N TYR A 379 13.05 -25.09 -3.58
CA TYR A 379 11.59 -25.12 -3.49
C TYR A 379 10.94 -24.50 -4.72
N ALA A 380 9.81 -25.07 -5.14
CA ALA A 380 8.94 -24.50 -6.16
C ALA A 380 7.48 -24.73 -5.76
N LYS A 381 6.52 -24.06 -6.39
CA LYS A 381 5.10 -24.33 -6.20
C LYS A 381 4.31 -24.15 -7.50
N ASP A 382 3.25 -24.91 -7.65
CA ASP A 382 2.18 -24.63 -8.62
C ASP A 382 0.91 -24.20 -7.85
N SER A 383 -0.21 -24.05 -8.55
CA SER A 383 -1.50 -23.65 -7.94
C SER A 383 -1.98 -24.58 -6.83
N SER A 384 -1.53 -25.85 -6.81
CA SER A 384 -2.09 -26.94 -6.02
C SER A 384 -1.08 -27.61 -5.07
N ASN A 385 0.21 -27.47 -5.35
CA ASN A 385 1.27 -28.26 -4.74
C ASN A 385 2.51 -27.40 -4.48
N ALA A 386 3.19 -27.68 -3.38
CA ALA A 386 4.57 -27.27 -3.18
C ALA A 386 5.51 -28.41 -3.56
N PHE A 387 6.70 -28.07 -4.03
CA PHE A 387 7.74 -28.98 -4.48
C PHE A 387 9.07 -28.63 -3.81
N TYR A 388 9.90 -29.64 -3.57
CA TYR A 388 11.31 -29.48 -3.20
C TYR A 388 12.15 -30.41 -4.08
N ALA A 389 13.15 -29.85 -4.77
CA ALA A 389 14.00 -30.54 -5.73
C ALA A 389 13.20 -31.37 -6.76
N GLY A 390 12.07 -30.81 -7.23
CA GLY A 390 11.16 -31.46 -8.19
C GLY A 390 10.17 -32.46 -7.57
N ASN A 391 10.26 -32.77 -6.29
CA ASN A 391 9.35 -33.71 -5.61
C ASN A 391 8.23 -32.98 -4.88
N LYS A 392 6.98 -33.42 -5.07
CA LYS A 392 5.82 -32.88 -4.37
C LYS A 392 5.95 -33.07 -2.85
N ILE A 393 5.69 -32.01 -2.11
CA ILE A 393 5.64 -32.00 -0.65
C ILE A 393 4.23 -32.37 -0.23
N ALA A 394 4.07 -33.57 0.32
CA ALA A 394 2.76 -34.09 0.69
C ALA A 394 2.15 -33.29 1.86
N GLY A 395 0.89 -32.88 1.72
CA GLY A 395 0.14 -32.18 2.77
C GLY A 395 0.46 -30.69 2.91
N ALA A 396 1.37 -30.14 2.09
CA ALA A 396 1.68 -28.72 2.04
C ALA A 396 0.61 -27.94 1.26
N SER A 397 0.15 -26.83 1.81
CA SER A 397 -0.67 -25.86 1.09
C SER A 397 0.19 -24.94 0.23
N SER A 398 0.04 -24.98 -1.09
CA SER A 398 0.77 -24.11 -2.04
C SER A 398 0.49 -22.62 -1.83
N TYR A 399 -0.73 -22.27 -1.39
CA TYR A 399 -1.19 -20.89 -1.34
C TYR A 399 -0.40 -20.04 -0.33
N LEU A 400 -0.13 -20.59 0.86
CA LEU A 400 0.59 -19.93 1.95
C LEU A 400 1.98 -20.54 2.17
N PHE A 401 2.53 -21.21 1.15
CA PHE A 401 3.85 -21.82 1.25
C PHE A 401 4.95 -20.75 1.20
N GLU A 402 5.78 -20.72 2.25
CA GLU A 402 6.87 -19.76 2.46
C GLU A 402 8.18 -20.52 2.71
N VAL A 403 9.26 -20.10 2.05
CA VAL A 403 10.61 -20.67 2.25
C VAL A 403 11.35 -19.84 3.30
N LEU A 404 11.86 -20.50 4.33
CA LEU A 404 12.53 -19.85 5.47
C LEU A 404 14.07 -19.88 5.38
N GLY A 405 14.63 -20.58 4.40
CA GLY A 405 16.08 -20.84 4.30
C GLY A 405 16.50 -22.13 5.02
N ASP A 406 17.74 -22.56 4.85
CA ASP A 406 18.29 -23.79 5.46
C ASP A 406 17.45 -25.06 5.26
N ARG A 407 16.79 -25.17 4.10
CA ARG A 407 15.85 -26.24 3.75
C ARG A 407 14.61 -26.28 4.65
N TYR A 408 14.28 -25.22 5.35
CA TYR A 408 13.01 -25.06 6.04
C TYR A 408 12.02 -24.29 5.16
N ALA A 409 10.78 -24.73 5.22
CA ALA A 409 9.63 -24.03 4.65
C ALA A 409 8.43 -24.22 5.58
N LYS A 410 7.40 -23.39 5.42
CA LYS A 410 6.16 -23.50 6.19
C LYS A 410 4.94 -23.18 5.34
N ASP A 411 3.79 -23.67 5.79
CA ASP A 411 2.49 -23.11 5.42
C ASP A 411 1.76 -22.61 6.68
N ALA A 412 0.48 -22.27 6.56
CA ALA A 412 -0.31 -21.76 7.69
C ALA A 412 -0.41 -22.73 8.87
N TRP A 413 -0.26 -24.03 8.63
CA TRP A 413 -0.55 -25.08 9.60
C TRP A 413 0.71 -25.82 10.05
N TYR A 414 1.61 -26.11 9.11
CA TYR A 414 2.74 -27.01 9.32
C TYR A 414 4.05 -26.39 8.86
N ALA A 415 5.14 -26.87 9.45
CA ALA A 415 6.47 -26.64 8.95
C ALA A 415 7.02 -27.89 8.23
N PHE A 416 7.95 -27.65 7.33
CA PHE A 416 8.55 -28.64 6.46
C PHE A 416 10.07 -28.50 6.48
N TYR A 417 10.77 -29.63 6.43
CA TYR A 417 12.20 -29.68 6.20
C TYR A 417 12.46 -30.48 4.93
N ALA A 418 13.02 -29.83 3.90
CA ALA A 418 13.05 -30.31 2.53
C ALA A 418 11.62 -30.73 2.08
N SER A 419 11.43 -32.00 1.69
CA SER A 419 10.14 -32.54 1.26
C SER A 419 9.28 -33.11 2.39
N ASN A 420 9.76 -33.08 3.65
CA ASN A 420 9.11 -33.78 4.75
C ASN A 420 8.38 -32.81 5.68
N LYS A 421 7.14 -33.18 6.05
CA LYS A 421 6.39 -32.51 7.11
C LYS A 421 7.04 -32.75 8.46
N ILE A 422 7.18 -31.69 9.25
CA ILE A 422 7.66 -31.76 10.64
C ILE A 422 6.46 -32.02 11.55
N GLU A 423 6.36 -33.24 12.06
CA GLU A 423 5.22 -33.64 12.89
C GLU A 423 5.17 -32.86 14.21
N GLY A 424 3.96 -32.43 14.58
CA GLY A 424 3.70 -31.64 15.78
C GLY A 424 4.24 -30.21 15.74
N SER A 425 4.69 -29.72 14.58
CA SER A 425 5.07 -28.32 14.38
C SER A 425 3.86 -27.42 14.17
N SER A 426 3.99 -26.15 14.57
CA SER A 426 3.02 -25.10 14.26
C SER A 426 3.58 -24.15 13.20
N GLY A 427 3.08 -24.24 11.96
CA GLY A 427 3.46 -23.35 10.87
C GLY A 427 3.32 -21.86 11.23
N TYR A 428 2.23 -21.51 11.92
CA TYR A 428 1.97 -20.13 12.38
C TYR A 428 3.09 -19.51 13.21
N SER A 429 3.75 -20.28 14.08
CA SER A 429 4.81 -19.79 14.97
C SER A 429 6.21 -20.25 14.59
N PHE A 430 6.36 -20.92 13.44
CA PHE A 430 7.63 -21.51 13.02
C PHE A 430 8.61 -20.47 12.49
N GLU A 431 9.85 -20.56 12.97
CA GLU A 431 10.97 -19.67 12.67
C GLU A 431 12.24 -20.50 12.45
N ALA A 432 12.98 -20.22 11.36
CA ALA A 432 14.30 -20.78 11.12
C ALA A 432 15.37 -19.88 11.77
N LEU A 433 16.29 -20.48 12.52
CA LEU A 433 17.30 -19.76 13.31
C LEU A 433 18.71 -19.78 12.67
N GLY A 434 18.89 -20.50 11.57
CA GLY A 434 20.20 -20.74 10.95
C GLY A 434 20.85 -22.05 11.39
N ASP A 435 21.85 -22.51 10.63
CA ASP A 435 22.59 -23.77 10.82
C ASP A 435 21.69 -25.00 11.00
N ARG A 436 20.57 -25.02 10.28
CA ARG A 436 19.53 -26.07 10.37
C ARG A 436 18.80 -26.14 11.72
N TYR A 437 18.91 -25.12 12.57
CA TYR A 437 18.07 -24.97 13.74
C TYR A 437 16.79 -24.21 13.40
N ALA A 438 15.71 -24.59 14.06
CA ALA A 438 14.43 -23.90 13.97
C ALA A 438 13.66 -24.04 15.28
N LYS A 439 12.68 -23.18 15.52
CA LYS A 439 11.77 -23.31 16.66
C LYS A 439 10.34 -22.94 16.28
N ASP A 440 9.42 -23.40 17.10
CA ASP A 440 8.06 -22.85 17.17
C ASP A 440 7.72 -22.47 18.61
N SER A 441 6.48 -22.06 18.86
CA SER A 441 6.03 -21.68 20.21
C SER A 441 6.23 -22.77 21.27
N SER A 442 6.29 -24.05 20.88
CA SER A 442 6.28 -25.20 21.79
C SER A 442 7.57 -26.01 21.79
N ASN A 443 8.32 -26.01 20.69
CA ASN A 443 9.40 -26.95 20.44
C ASN A 443 10.59 -26.29 19.74
N ALA A 444 11.78 -26.86 19.95
CA ALA A 444 12.97 -26.59 19.15
C ALA A 444 13.28 -27.78 18.24
N TYR A 445 13.86 -27.52 17.09
CA TYR A 445 14.12 -28.48 16.03
C TYR A 445 15.54 -28.36 15.47
N TYR A 446 16.10 -29.48 15.03
CA TYR A 446 17.31 -29.54 14.22
C TYR A 446 17.09 -30.44 13.02
N ALA A 447 17.34 -29.94 11.81
CA ALA A 447 17.14 -30.63 10.54
C ALA A 447 15.77 -31.36 10.45
N GLY A 448 14.70 -30.67 10.88
CA GLY A 448 13.33 -31.19 10.90
C GLY A 448 12.97 -32.12 12.05
N LYS A 449 13.89 -32.43 12.98
CA LYS A 449 13.61 -33.30 14.13
C LYS A 449 13.49 -32.50 15.42
N LYS A 450 12.48 -32.82 16.25
CA LYS A 450 12.29 -32.22 17.56
C LYS A 450 13.47 -32.55 18.48
N ILE A 451 14.02 -31.53 19.14
CA ILE A 451 15.08 -31.66 20.14
C ILE A 451 14.41 -31.96 21.48
N ALA A 452 14.66 -33.14 22.04
CA ALA A 452 14.04 -33.57 23.29
C ALA A 452 14.56 -32.74 24.48
N GLY A 453 13.63 -32.23 25.29
CA GLY A 453 13.94 -31.49 26.52
C GLY A 453 14.45 -30.06 26.31
N ALA A 454 14.47 -29.56 25.07
CA ALA A 454 14.83 -28.18 24.78
C ALA A 454 13.68 -27.21 25.06
N SER A 455 14.00 -26.07 25.68
CA SER A 455 13.04 -24.98 25.91
C SER A 455 12.97 -24.06 24.70
N SER A 456 11.87 -24.08 23.94
CA SER A 456 11.66 -23.19 22.79
C SER A 456 11.74 -21.70 23.15
N TYR A 457 11.27 -21.33 24.34
CA TYR A 457 11.20 -19.94 24.80
C TYR A 457 12.58 -19.28 24.91
N SER A 458 13.59 -20.03 25.33
CA SER A 458 14.97 -19.54 25.49
C SER A 458 15.94 -20.09 24.44
N PHE A 459 15.42 -20.75 23.41
CA PHE A 459 16.24 -21.42 22.40
C PHE A 459 16.87 -20.41 21.43
N GLU A 460 18.19 -20.54 21.27
CA GLU A 460 19.04 -19.68 20.44
C GLU A 460 20.08 -20.53 19.69
N ALA A 461 20.26 -20.27 18.39
CA ALA A 461 21.34 -20.83 17.59
C ALA A 461 22.60 -19.96 17.72
N LEU A 462 23.75 -20.57 17.97
CA LEU A 462 25.01 -19.88 18.25
C LEU A 462 25.99 -19.84 17.07
N GLY A 463 25.69 -20.55 15.98
CA GLY A 463 26.64 -20.79 14.89
C GLY A 463 27.29 -22.17 14.97
N ASP A 464 27.85 -22.65 13.85
CA ASP A 464 28.63 -23.90 13.73
C ASP A 464 27.92 -25.14 14.28
N HIS A 465 26.61 -25.25 14.06
CA HIS A 465 25.77 -26.32 14.60
C HIS A 465 25.68 -26.36 16.14
N TYR A 466 26.04 -25.30 16.85
CA TYR A 466 25.75 -25.14 18.27
C TYR A 466 24.45 -24.36 18.50
N ALA A 467 23.72 -24.76 19.53
CA ALA A 467 22.56 -24.04 20.03
C ALA A 467 22.47 -24.19 21.55
N LYS A 468 21.77 -23.29 22.22
CA LYS A 468 21.52 -23.38 23.67
C LYS A 468 20.09 -23.01 24.02
N ASP A 469 19.69 -23.46 25.20
CA ASP A 469 18.57 -22.88 25.94
C ASP A 469 19.06 -22.44 27.33
N SER A 470 18.16 -21.97 28.19
CA SER A 470 18.52 -21.51 29.54
C SER A 470 19.27 -22.56 30.39
N SER A 471 19.07 -23.85 30.12
CA SER A 471 19.54 -24.96 30.96
C SER A 471 20.54 -25.88 30.28
N ASN A 472 20.57 -25.92 28.95
CA ASN A 472 21.24 -26.94 28.16
C ASN A 472 21.97 -26.33 26.96
N VAL A 473 22.98 -27.05 26.49
CA VAL A 473 23.68 -26.77 25.23
C VAL A 473 23.53 -27.97 24.31
N TYR A 474 23.41 -27.71 23.01
CA TYR A 474 23.17 -28.69 21.98
C TYR A 474 24.19 -28.55 20.86
N TYR A 475 24.60 -29.68 20.29
CA TYR A 475 25.36 -29.75 19.04
C TYR A 475 24.64 -30.67 18.06
N ALA A 476 24.31 -30.15 16.87
CA ALA A 476 23.55 -30.86 15.85
C ALA A 476 22.27 -31.55 16.41
N GLY A 477 21.56 -30.84 17.30
CA GLY A 477 20.35 -31.32 17.98
C GLY A 477 20.56 -32.27 19.17
N ASN A 478 21.80 -32.65 19.51
CA ASN A 478 22.10 -33.52 20.65
C ASN A 478 22.56 -32.71 21.86
N LYS A 479 22.02 -33.00 23.05
CA LYS A 479 22.44 -32.35 24.29
C LYS A 479 23.89 -32.69 24.64
N ILE A 480 24.70 -31.68 24.88
CA ILE A 480 26.07 -31.81 25.36
C ILE A 480 26.05 -31.99 26.88
N ILE A 481 26.47 -33.15 27.36
CA ILE A 481 26.45 -33.46 28.80
C ILE A 481 27.58 -32.69 29.51
N GLY A 482 27.23 -31.99 30.58
CA GLY A 482 28.19 -31.26 31.42
C GLY A 482 28.62 -29.89 30.88
N ALA A 483 28.01 -29.41 29.79
CA ALA A 483 28.22 -28.06 29.28
C ALA A 483 27.38 -27.03 30.04
N SER A 484 27.99 -25.88 30.37
CA SER A 484 27.31 -24.77 31.04
C SER A 484 26.71 -23.79 30.03
N SER A 485 25.39 -23.77 29.88
CA SER A 485 24.64 -22.86 28.99
C SER A 485 24.94 -21.38 29.23
N HIS A 486 25.22 -21.00 30.49
CA HIS A 486 25.41 -19.61 30.89
C HIS A 486 26.75 -19.04 30.41
N SER A 487 27.77 -19.87 30.26
CA SER A 487 29.12 -19.47 29.83
C SER A 487 29.50 -20.03 28.46
N PHE A 488 28.56 -20.66 27.74
CA PHE A 488 28.87 -21.34 26.47
C PHE A 488 29.02 -20.34 25.33
N GLU A 489 30.12 -20.49 24.59
CA GLU A 489 30.51 -19.64 23.48
C GLU A 489 31.00 -20.52 22.31
N ALA A 490 30.44 -20.32 21.11
CA ALA A 490 30.94 -20.90 19.87
C ALA A 490 32.07 -20.02 19.32
N LEU A 491 33.18 -20.65 18.92
CA LEU A 491 34.43 -19.96 18.58
C LEU A 491 34.79 -19.97 17.08
N GLY A 492 33.98 -20.61 16.23
CA GLY A 492 34.35 -20.90 14.85
C GLY A 492 34.84 -22.33 14.65
N ASP A 493 34.70 -22.86 13.43
CA ASP A 493 35.23 -24.17 13.01
C ASP A 493 34.80 -25.35 13.91
N GLN A 494 33.55 -25.32 14.40
CA GLN A 494 33.00 -26.31 15.33
C GLN A 494 33.68 -26.36 16.71
N TYR A 495 34.58 -25.43 17.02
CA TYR A 495 35.10 -25.26 18.37
C TYR A 495 34.15 -24.42 19.21
N ALA A 496 34.06 -24.78 20.48
CA ALA A 496 33.31 -24.03 21.47
C ALA A 496 33.98 -24.16 22.84
N LYS A 497 33.63 -23.28 23.77
CA LYS A 497 34.07 -23.40 25.17
C LYS A 497 32.97 -22.99 26.12
N ASP A 498 33.10 -23.44 27.35
CA ASP A 498 32.42 -22.86 28.50
C ASP A 498 33.45 -22.48 29.57
N SER A 499 32.98 -22.05 30.74
CA SER A 499 33.86 -21.68 31.87
C SER A 499 34.82 -22.79 32.30
N SER A 500 34.48 -24.07 32.07
CA SER A 500 35.20 -25.21 32.62
C SER A 500 35.89 -26.08 31.56
N ASN A 501 35.39 -26.08 30.33
CA ASN A 501 35.73 -27.06 29.30
C ASN A 501 35.84 -26.40 27.92
N ALA A 502 36.65 -27.02 27.05
CA ALA A 502 36.64 -26.77 25.61
C ALA A 502 36.00 -27.95 24.87
N TYR A 503 35.35 -27.66 23.74
CA TYR A 503 34.58 -28.60 22.95
C TYR A 503 34.94 -28.51 21.48
N TYR A 504 34.90 -29.65 20.78
CA TYR A 504 34.93 -29.74 19.34
C TYR A 504 33.80 -30.66 18.88
N ALA A 505 32.97 -30.19 17.94
CA ALA A 505 31.81 -30.92 17.43
C ALA A 505 30.94 -31.54 18.53
N GLY A 506 30.69 -30.79 19.62
CA GLY A 506 29.90 -31.23 20.77
C GLY A 506 30.60 -32.19 21.74
N LYS A 507 31.87 -32.56 21.51
CA LYS A 507 32.65 -33.42 22.40
C LYS A 507 33.65 -32.61 23.21
N LYS A 508 33.78 -32.91 24.50
CA LYS A 508 34.79 -32.29 25.38
C LYS A 508 36.20 -32.69 24.94
N ILE A 509 37.07 -31.70 24.77
CA ILE A 509 38.49 -31.90 24.43
C ILE A 509 39.27 -32.18 25.72
N VAL A 510 39.91 -33.35 25.78
CA VAL A 510 40.65 -33.77 26.98
C VAL A 510 42.00 -33.05 27.04
N GLY A 511 42.34 -32.50 28.21
CA GLY A 511 43.61 -31.82 28.45
C GLY A 511 43.68 -30.37 27.97
N ALA A 512 42.60 -29.85 27.37
CA ALA A 512 42.47 -28.45 27.00
C ALA A 512 41.95 -27.62 28.19
N SER A 513 42.58 -26.48 28.45
CA SER A 513 42.10 -25.48 29.42
C SER A 513 41.14 -24.50 28.72
N SER A 514 39.93 -24.33 29.25
CA SER A 514 38.95 -23.35 28.77
C SER A 514 39.49 -21.91 28.82
N TYR A 515 40.28 -21.58 29.85
CA TYR A 515 40.83 -20.24 30.08
C TYR A 515 41.81 -19.78 29.00
N SER A 516 42.56 -20.71 28.42
CA SER A 516 43.54 -20.42 27.36
C SER A 516 43.12 -20.94 25.99
N PHE A 517 41.86 -21.36 25.83
CA PHE A 517 41.38 -21.97 24.58
C PHE A 517 41.07 -20.89 23.53
N GLU A 518 41.72 -21.01 22.38
CA GLU A 518 41.56 -20.10 21.24
C GLU A 518 41.49 -20.92 19.94
N ALA A 519 40.44 -20.70 19.15
CA ALA A 519 40.33 -21.24 17.80
C ALA A 519 41.19 -20.40 16.84
N LEU A 520 42.02 -21.05 16.03
CA LEU A 520 42.98 -20.42 15.13
C LEU A 520 42.51 -20.38 13.66
N GLY A 521 41.39 -21.04 13.36
CA GLY A 521 40.89 -21.20 11.99
C GLY A 521 41.42 -22.48 11.31
N ASN A 522 40.76 -22.88 10.22
CA ASN A 522 41.03 -24.10 9.45
C ASN A 522 41.08 -25.38 10.31
N GLY A 523 40.25 -25.45 11.36
CA GLY A 523 40.18 -26.61 12.25
C GLY A 523 41.30 -26.70 13.29
N TYR A 524 42.20 -25.70 13.38
CA TYR A 524 43.21 -25.63 14.44
C TYR A 524 42.74 -24.83 15.66
N ALA A 525 43.18 -25.23 16.84
CA ALA A 525 43.01 -24.50 18.09
C ALA A 525 44.27 -24.62 18.96
N LYS A 526 44.46 -23.71 19.91
CA LYS A 526 45.54 -23.78 20.90
C LYS A 526 44.99 -23.69 22.32
N SER A 527 45.63 -24.39 23.26
CA SER A 527 45.35 -24.28 24.69
C SER A 527 46.51 -24.79 25.53
N SER A 528 46.91 -24.04 26.57
CA SER A 528 47.97 -24.39 27.51
C SER A 528 49.26 -24.91 26.85
N GLY A 529 49.71 -24.24 25.78
CA GLY A 529 50.93 -24.61 25.05
C GLY A 529 50.79 -25.82 24.12
N ASN A 530 49.60 -26.43 24.01
CA ASN A 530 49.30 -27.51 23.08
C ASN A 530 48.51 -26.97 21.88
N THR A 531 48.77 -27.54 20.70
CA THR A 531 47.98 -27.33 19.49
C THR A 531 47.02 -28.49 19.31
N TYR A 532 45.80 -28.19 18.90
CA TYR A 532 44.74 -29.15 18.61
C TYR A 532 44.32 -29.00 17.14
N TYR A 533 44.05 -30.12 16.46
CA TYR A 533 43.49 -30.16 15.12
C TYR A 533 42.26 -31.05 15.14
N MET A 534 41.10 -30.49 14.76
CA MET A 534 39.80 -31.16 14.83
C MET A 534 39.52 -31.83 16.19
N GLY A 535 39.91 -31.15 17.29
CA GLY A 535 39.73 -31.64 18.66
C GLY A 535 40.80 -32.62 19.17
N GLU A 536 41.72 -33.09 18.32
CA GLU A 536 42.80 -33.99 18.71
C GLU A 536 44.10 -33.22 18.97
N LYS A 537 44.86 -33.60 19.99
CA LYS A 537 46.14 -32.95 20.31
C LYS A 537 47.20 -33.31 19.26
N VAL A 538 47.80 -32.29 18.64
CA VAL A 538 48.91 -32.45 17.70
C VAL A 538 50.21 -32.57 18.48
N PHE A 539 50.93 -33.67 18.29
CA PHE A 539 52.29 -33.82 18.83
C PHE A 539 53.26 -33.12 17.89
N ASN A 540 53.87 -32.03 18.36
CA ASN A 540 55.04 -31.46 17.69
C ASN A 540 56.20 -32.44 17.89
N GLY A 541 56.68 -33.03 16.79
CA GLY A 541 57.95 -33.76 16.75
C GLY A 541 59.15 -32.84 16.76
#